data_AF-M6K6U3-F1
#
_entry.id   AF-M6K6U3-F1
#
_cell.length_a   1.000
_cell.length_b   1.000
_cell.length_c   1.000
_cell.angle_alpha   90.00
_cell.angle_beta   90.00
_cell.angle_gamma   90.00
#
_symmetry.space_group_name_H-M   'P 1'
#
loop_
_entity.id
_entity.type
_entity.pdbx_description
1 polymer ?
#
loop_
_entity_poly.entity_id
_entity_poly.type
_entity_poly.pdbx_seq_one_letter_code
_entity_poly.pdbx_strand_id
1 'polypeptide(L)'
;MGENAIYLSKTGVVDVSLYLKALWRECENAGVTFIKGKRFLFREETPFFYDTQSGQMEEIEADCIVNAGGLHSDELIRQLKELKYEIRPNKGEYYRLRRELPFKNWFILFHLIQALH
;
A
#
# COMPACT_ATOMS: atom_id res chain seq x y z
N MET A 1 22.30 -23.79 17.72
CA MET A 1 21.81 -23.29 19.03
C MET A 1 21.55 -21.80 18.87
N GLY A 2 20.29 -21.38 19.01
CA GLY A 2 19.91 -19.97 19.11
C GLY A 2 19.25 -19.81 20.48
N GLU A 3 20.01 -19.35 21.47
CA GLU A 3 19.61 -19.37 22.88
C GLU A 3 18.82 -18.12 23.30
N ASN A 4 18.70 -17.13 22.42
CA ASN A 4 18.02 -15.87 22.71
C ASN A 4 17.08 -15.49 21.58
N ALA A 5 15.88 -15.01 21.94
CA ALA A 5 14.88 -14.50 21.02
C ALA A 5 14.34 -13.15 21.52
N ILE A 6 13.96 -12.28 20.58
CA ILE A 6 13.26 -11.04 20.90
C ILE A 6 11.76 -11.34 20.96
N TYR A 7 11.17 -11.22 22.15
CA TYR A 7 9.73 -11.36 22.33
C TYR A 7 9.06 -9.98 22.41
N LEU A 8 8.03 -9.79 21.58
CA LEU A 8 7.21 -8.57 21.58
C LEU A 8 5.75 -8.96 21.84
N SER A 9 5.23 -8.67 23.04
CA SER A 9 3.87 -9.04 23.46
C SER A 9 2.75 -8.19 22.86
N LYS A 10 3.11 -7.08 22.20
CA LYS A 10 2.16 -6.10 21.65
C LYS A 10 2.01 -6.18 20.13
N THR A 11 2.51 -7.23 19.50
CA THR A 11 2.31 -7.48 18.08
C THR A 11 1.11 -8.41 17.86
N GLY A 12 0.48 -8.29 16.70
CA GLY A 12 -0.67 -9.09 16.33
C GLY A 12 -0.77 -9.25 14.83
N VAL A 13 -1.46 -10.30 14.40
CA VAL A 13 -1.77 -10.54 12.99
C VAL A 13 -3.16 -9.98 12.72
N VAL A 14 -3.29 -9.14 11.70
CA VAL A 14 -4.55 -8.55 11.28
C VAL A 14 -4.94 -9.15 9.93
N ASP A 15 -6.22 -9.50 9.79
CA ASP A 15 -6.79 -9.76 8.46
C ASP A 15 -6.95 -8.43 7.74
N VAL A 16 -5.97 -8.13 6.87
CA VAL A 16 -5.92 -6.87 6.11
C VAL A 16 -7.15 -6.70 5.21
N SER A 17 -7.69 -7.80 4.67
CA SER A 17 -8.84 -7.73 3.78
C SER A 17 -10.11 -7.32 4.53
N LEU A 18 -10.33 -7.87 5.73
CA LEU A 18 -11.45 -7.48 6.59
C LEU A 18 -11.27 -6.06 7.12
N TYR A 19 -10.06 -5.71 7.55
CA TYR A 19 -9.73 -4.38 8.05
C TYR A 19 -10.03 -3.29 7.00
N LEU A 20 -9.55 -3.46 5.76
CA LEU A 20 -9.76 -2.47 4.70
C LEU A 20 -11.23 -2.34 4.32
N LYS A 21 -12.00 -3.43 4.33
CA LYS A 21 -13.46 -3.37 4.10
C LYS A 21 -14.19 -2.59 5.19
N ALA A 22 -13.82 -2.80 6.45
CA ALA A 22 -14.39 -2.06 7.57
C ALA A 22 -14.03 -0.57 7.45
N LEU A 23 -12.76 -0.25 7.23
CA LEU A 23 -12.29 1.13 7.06
C LEU A 23 -12.99 1.84 5.90
N TRP A 24 -13.15 1.17 4.76
CA TRP A 24 -13.87 1.70 3.60
C TRP A 24 -15.29 2.15 3.97
N ARG A 25 -16.02 1.29 4.68
CA ARG A 25 -17.39 1.57 5.11
C ARG A 25 -17.44 2.75 6.08
N GLU A 26 -16.52 2.82 7.03
CA GLU A 26 -16.46 3.94 7.98
C GLU A 26 -16.16 5.27 7.25
N CYS A 27 -15.28 5.26 6.25
CA CYS A 27 -15.03 6.43 5.42
C CYS A 27 -16.28 6.88 4.65
N GLU A 28 -17.00 5.95 4.01
CA GLU A 28 -18.26 6.28 3.30
C GLU A 28 -19.30 6.86 4.26
N ASN A 29 -19.44 6.28 5.47
CA ASN A 29 -20.35 6.80 6.50
C ASN A 29 -19.96 8.23 6.95
N ALA A 30 -18.68 8.56 6.90
CA ALA A 30 -18.16 9.90 7.19
C ALA A 30 -18.27 10.88 6.01
N GLY A 31 -18.82 10.46 4.87
CA GLY A 31 -19.01 11.29 3.67
C GLY A 31 -17.85 11.26 2.67
N VAL A 32 -16.90 10.33 2.82
CA VAL A 32 -15.81 10.17 1.86
C VAL A 32 -16.34 9.57 0.55
N THR A 33 -15.98 10.18 -0.58
CA THR A 33 -16.30 9.65 -1.91
C THR A 33 -15.10 8.89 -2.47
N PHE A 34 -15.31 7.64 -2.88
CA PHE A 34 -14.29 6.85 -3.54
C PHE A 34 -14.50 6.82 -5.05
N ILE A 35 -13.60 7.47 -5.78
CA ILE A 35 -13.61 7.49 -7.24
C ILE A 35 -12.74 6.33 -7.75
N LYS A 36 -13.35 5.38 -8.45
CA LYS A 36 -12.68 4.20 -9.04
C LYS A 36 -12.56 4.34 -10.55
N GLY A 37 -11.63 3.60 -11.14
CA GLY A 37 -11.45 3.57 -12.61
C GLY A 37 -10.85 4.85 -13.20
N LYS A 38 -10.48 5.81 -12.34
CA LYS A 38 -9.77 7.03 -12.73
C LYS A 38 -8.35 6.98 -12.21
N ARG A 39 -7.40 7.48 -13.00
CA ARG A 39 -6.01 7.68 -12.61
C ARG A 39 -5.80 9.15 -12.30
N PHE A 40 -5.16 9.45 -11.17
CA PHE A 40 -4.77 10.81 -10.82
C PHE A 40 -3.45 11.17 -11.50
N LEU A 41 -3.33 12.39 -12.04
CA LEU A 41 -2.09 12.92 -12.62
C LEU A 41 -2.07 14.45 -12.57
N PHE A 42 -0.89 15.04 -12.71
CA PHE A 42 -0.70 16.47 -12.91
C PHE A 42 -0.35 16.77 -14.37
N ARG A 43 -0.89 17.86 -14.91
CA ARG A 43 -0.45 18.50 -16.16
C ARG A 43 -0.21 19.97 -15.89
N GLU A 44 1.01 20.43 -16.14
CA GLU A 44 1.40 21.83 -15.92
C GLU A 44 1.03 22.31 -14.50
N GLU A 45 1.27 21.45 -13.50
CA GLU A 45 0.95 21.67 -12.08
C GLU A 45 -0.55 21.63 -11.72
N THR A 46 -1.44 21.52 -12.71
CA THR A 46 -2.88 21.34 -12.48
C THR A 46 -3.25 19.86 -12.30
N PRO A 47 -4.02 19.48 -11.27
CA PRO A 47 -4.43 18.10 -11.01
C PRO A 47 -5.63 17.67 -11.86
N PHE A 48 -5.63 16.42 -12.31
CA PHE A 48 -6.71 15.84 -13.11
C PHE A 48 -7.01 14.38 -12.75
N PHE A 49 -8.27 14.00 -12.95
CA PHE A 49 -8.67 12.61 -13.13
C PHE A 49 -8.62 12.25 -14.61
N TYR A 50 -7.90 11.18 -14.92
CA TYR A 50 -7.87 10.57 -16.25
C TYR A 50 -8.65 9.26 -16.23
N ASP A 51 -9.67 9.17 -17.08
CA ASP A 51 -10.41 7.95 -17.31
C ASP A 51 -9.65 7.05 -18.29
N THR A 52 -9.19 5.89 -17.83
CA THR A 52 -8.40 5.00 -18.68
C THR A 52 -9.23 4.26 -19.73
N GLN A 53 -10.56 4.25 -19.61
CA GLN A 53 -11.46 3.58 -20.56
C GLN A 53 -11.93 4.56 -21.64
N SER A 54 -12.36 5.76 -21.24
CA SER A 54 -12.88 6.76 -22.19
C SER A 54 -11.82 7.71 -22.73
N GLY A 55 -10.64 7.78 -22.09
CA GLY A 55 -9.58 8.74 -22.42
C GLY A 55 -9.89 10.18 -22.01
N GLN A 56 -10.99 10.41 -21.27
CA GLN A 56 -11.39 11.73 -20.83
C GLN A 56 -10.54 12.21 -19.65
N MET A 57 -10.37 13.53 -19.59
CA MET A 57 -9.67 14.25 -18.54
C MET A 57 -10.67 15.17 -17.83
N GLU A 58 -10.67 15.12 -16.51
CA GLU A 58 -11.52 15.95 -15.66
C GLU A 58 -10.61 16.70 -14.68
N GLU A 59 -10.67 18.03 -14.69
CA GLU A 59 -9.89 18.88 -13.77
C GLU A 59 -10.41 18.72 -12.34
N ILE A 60 -9.50 18.78 -11.37
CA ILE A 60 -9.82 18.65 -9.96
C ILE A 60 -9.56 19.97 -9.25
N GLU A 61 -10.56 20.47 -8.53
CA GLU A 61 -10.37 21.55 -7.58
C GLU A 61 -10.35 20.97 -6.16
N ALA A 62 -9.27 21.23 -5.42
CA ALA A 62 -9.12 20.79 -4.04
C ALA A 62 -8.21 21.75 -3.26
N ASP A 63 -8.56 22.02 -2.00
CA ASP A 63 -7.72 22.84 -1.10
C ASP A 63 -6.39 22.17 -0.77
N CYS A 64 -6.36 20.83 -0.78
CA CYS A 64 -5.20 20.03 -0.46
C CYS A 64 -5.21 18.69 -1.19
N ILE A 65 -4.03 18.22 -1.59
CA ILE A 65 -3.83 16.92 -2.21
C ILE A 65 -2.85 16.13 -1.35
N VAL A 66 -3.31 15.00 -0.81
CA VAL A 66 -2.49 14.08 -0.03
C VAL A 66 -2.03 12.94 -0.92
N ASN A 67 -0.72 12.83 -1.13
CA ASN A 67 -0.14 11.75 -1.92
C ASN A 67 -0.14 10.44 -1.12
N ALA A 68 -1.01 9.51 -1.51
CA ALA A 68 -1.10 8.14 -1.00
C ALA A 68 -0.90 7.09 -2.10
N GLY A 69 -0.09 7.39 -3.12
CA GLY A 69 0.11 6.56 -4.33
C GLY A 69 0.89 5.26 -4.12
N GLY A 70 1.28 4.93 -2.88
CA GLY A 70 2.10 3.76 -2.57
C GLY A 70 3.40 3.76 -3.38
N LEU A 71 3.63 2.67 -4.13
CA LEU A 71 4.83 2.51 -4.98
C LEU A 71 4.93 3.54 -6.12
N HIS A 72 3.84 4.24 -6.45
CA HIS A 72 3.80 5.26 -7.51
C HIS A 72 3.84 6.69 -6.96
N SER A 73 4.10 6.87 -5.66
CA SER A 73 4.02 8.20 -5.04
C SER A 73 5.08 9.16 -5.59
N ASP A 74 6.28 8.66 -5.90
CA ASP A 74 7.35 9.45 -6.51
C ASP A 74 7.09 9.78 -7.98
N GLU A 75 6.39 8.91 -8.73
CA GLU A 75 5.92 9.17 -10.10
C GLU A 75 4.92 10.33 -10.16
N LEU A 76 4.06 10.47 -9.15
CA LEU A 76 3.12 11.60 -9.05
C LEU A 76 3.86 12.91 -8.81
N ILE A 77 4.81 12.92 -7.88
CA ILE A 77 5.56 14.13 -7.52
C ILE A 77 6.52 14.56 -8.63
N ARG A 78 7.10 13.61 -9.38
CA ARG A 78 7.91 13.89 -10.57
C ARG A 78 7.19 14.74 -11.63
N GLN A 79 5.86 14.64 -11.73
CA GLN A 79 5.06 15.41 -12.69
C GLN A 79 5.03 16.90 -12.35
N LEU A 80 5.25 17.26 -11.08
CA LEU A 80 5.36 18.63 -10.60
C LEU A 80 6.77 19.21 -10.78
N LYS A 81 7.70 18.47 -11.42
CA LYS A 81 9.12 18.82 -11.54
C LYS A 81 9.85 19.03 -10.20
N GLU A 82 9.21 18.67 -9.09
CA GLU A 82 9.81 18.64 -7.77
C GLU A 82 10.35 17.23 -7.52
N LEU A 83 11.67 17.02 -7.51
CA LEU A 83 12.22 15.72 -7.13
C LEU A 83 12.53 15.71 -5.62
N LYS A 84 11.58 15.22 -4.81
CA LYS A 84 11.75 15.16 -3.35
C LYS A 84 12.29 13.82 -2.86
N TYR A 85 11.93 12.73 -3.52
CA TYR A 85 12.36 11.38 -3.17
C TYR A 85 12.14 10.42 -4.36
N GLU A 86 12.73 9.23 -4.27
CA GLU A 86 12.58 8.12 -5.22
C GLU A 86 12.12 6.87 -4.46
N ILE A 87 11.19 6.10 -5.02
CA ILE A 87 10.76 4.82 -4.45
C ILE A 87 11.40 3.68 -5.24
N ARG A 88 12.11 2.77 -4.54
CA ARG A 88 12.68 1.55 -5.11
C ARG A 88 11.97 0.32 -4.56
N PRO A 89 11.04 -0.30 -5.31
CA PRO A 89 10.28 -1.44 -4.82
C PRO A 89 11.16 -2.68 -4.67
N ASN A 90 11.01 -3.36 -3.53
CA ASN A 90 11.63 -4.66 -3.27
C ASN A 90 10.55 -5.73 -3.24
N LYS A 91 10.69 -6.76 -4.08
CA LYS A 91 9.74 -7.87 -4.15
C LYS A 91 10.01 -8.86 -3.02
N GLY A 92 9.02 -9.05 -2.13
CA GLY A 92 9.00 -10.16 -1.19
C GLY A 92 8.13 -11.30 -1.72
N GLU A 93 8.59 -12.54 -1.57
CA GLU A 93 7.80 -13.73 -1.93
C GLU A 93 7.42 -14.51 -0.68
N TYR A 94 6.17 -14.97 -0.62
CA TYR A 94 5.62 -15.67 0.54
C TYR A 94 4.97 -16.98 0.08
N TYR A 95 5.27 -18.07 0.77
CA TYR A 95 4.69 -19.39 0.50
C TYR A 95 3.80 -19.82 1.66
N ARG A 96 2.56 -20.21 1.36
CA ARG A 96 1.66 -20.81 2.36
C ARG A 96 1.87 -22.32 2.37
N LEU A 97 2.54 -22.80 3.42
CA LEU A 97 2.70 -24.24 3.64
C LEU A 97 1.40 -24.81 4.25
N ARG A 98 0.80 -25.80 3.59
CA ARG A 98 -0.28 -26.60 4.17
C ARG A 98 0.35 -27.75 4.97
N ARG A 99 0.75 -27.46 6.20
CA ARG A 99 1.11 -28.49 7.19
C ARG A 99 0.17 -28.37 8.37
N GLU A 100 -0.50 -29.46 8.72
CA GLU A 100 -1.00 -29.63 10.08
C GLU A 100 0.23 -29.83 10.97
N LEU A 101 0.62 -28.77 11.68
CA LEU A 101 1.65 -28.89 12.70
C LEU A 101 0.99 -29.49 13.96
N PRO A 102 1.59 -30.49 14.62
CA PRO A 102 1.04 -31.11 15.83
C PRO A 102 1.08 -30.18 17.06
N PHE A 103 1.29 -28.87 16.87
CA PHE A 103 1.40 -27.90 17.95
C PHE A 103 0.37 -26.78 17.79
N LYS A 104 -0.56 -26.74 18.75
CA LYS A 104 -1.43 -25.59 18.99
C LYS A 104 -0.54 -24.38 19.35
N ASN A 105 -0.57 -23.35 18.50
CA ASN A 105 -0.32 -21.94 18.85
C ASN A 105 1.07 -21.31 18.64
N TRP A 106 1.84 -21.58 17.58
CA TRP A 106 2.94 -20.67 17.21
C TRP A 106 3.13 -20.54 15.69
N PHE A 107 2.93 -19.34 15.14
CA PHE A 107 3.28 -19.01 13.75
C PHE A 107 4.78 -18.66 13.70
N ILE A 108 5.56 -19.48 13.00
CA ILE A 108 6.99 -19.22 12.74
C ILE A 108 7.10 -18.59 11.35
N LEU A 109 7.63 -17.35 11.28
CA LEU A 109 7.96 -16.69 10.03
C LEU A 109 9.45 -16.94 9.73
N PHE A 110 9.76 -17.69 8.67
CA PHE A 110 11.14 -17.79 8.16
C PHE A 110 11.43 -16.59 7.23
N HIS A 111 12.42 -15.77 7.57
CA HIS A 111 13.07 -14.87 6.63
C HIS A 111 14.35 -15.54 6.12
N LEU A 112 14.35 -15.92 4.84
CA LEU A 112 15.55 -16.33 4.12
C LEU A 112 16.17 -15.06 3.52
N ILE A 113 17.16 -14.49 4.20
CA ILE A 113 18.06 -13.50 3.62
C ILE A 113 19.10 -14.31 2.83
N GLN A 114 18.96 -14.39 1.51
CA GLN A 114 20.09 -14.73 0.66
C GLN A 114 20.87 -13.44 0.38
N ALA A 115 22.00 -13.30 1.07
CA ALA A 115 23.05 -12.38 0.68
C ALA A 115 23.73 -12.96 -0.57
N LEU A 116 23.61 -12.29 -1.70
CA LEU A 116 24.43 -12.53 -2.88
C LEU A 116 25.74 -11.75 -2.71
N HIS A 117 26.86 -12.48 -2.68
CA HIS A 117 28.20 -11.99 -2.97
C HIS A 117 28.42 -12.00 -4.48
#